data_AF-A0A7J6P9C5-F1
#
_entry.id   AF-A0A7J6P9C5-F1
#
_cell.length_a   1.000
_cell.length_b   1.000
_cell.length_c   1.000
_cell.angle_alpha   90.00
_cell.angle_beta   90.00
_cell.angle_gamma   90.00
#
_symmetry.space_group_name_H-M   'P 1'
#
loop_
_entity.id
_entity.type
_entity.pdbx_description
1 polymer ?
#
loop_
_entity_poly.entity_id
_entity_poly.type
_entity_poly.pdbx_seq_one_letter_code
_entity_poly.pdbx_strand_id
1 'polypeptide(L)'
;MTVSASGRHQIAFMVAGQLGKINHVVVTVSLLAEVFHKYLYLGVMPATHLLTLSQLMALVTVNGMRADRWPNAKYTQAIIIGVGGLGGNYFTNTSDDQAPHLWEMLNSDRSCFNHLARTVYPPSTLPTWASTLTGMTPAETGIVNDDWYRYYLNPAFLNDTGTPPISGRKKRPLPTIFSMAKELDEDIRTAYFVSSPVLSELGEHAQDVAGTADDETITRSLIALLESDDFPHLSFIELSGLANAARATYYGSDEYYQALKRIDGIIGEIRDAVLRRSDVFETLIVITSNHGGYRNGHEVWMLPTAQVHISFSNVRNPIEVPGDSDWGGWLDIKEVAPSVLGAMGIPVTRYQAGRDHSYRF
;
A
#
# COMPACT_ATOMS: atom_id res chain seq x y z
N MET A 1 -2.88 -58.06 15.19
CA MET A 1 -1.71 -57.21 14.90
C MET A 1 -2.22 -55.83 14.50
N THR A 2 -2.14 -54.89 15.44
CA THR A 2 -2.47 -53.48 15.26
C THR A 2 -1.28 -52.78 14.58
N VAL A 3 -1.51 -52.13 13.44
CA VAL A 3 -0.54 -51.24 12.79
C VAL A 3 -0.92 -49.80 13.13
N SER A 4 0.02 -49.03 13.66
CA SER A 4 -0.19 -47.69 14.22
C SER A 4 -0.41 -46.62 13.15
N ALA A 5 -1.29 -45.66 13.46
CA ALA A 5 -1.72 -44.57 12.60
C ALA A 5 -0.77 -43.34 12.57
N SER A 6 0.49 -43.50 12.98
CA SER A 6 1.42 -42.37 13.15
C SER A 6 2.23 -42.00 11.89
N GLY A 7 2.15 -42.77 10.81
CA GLY A 7 2.99 -42.57 9.62
C GLY A 7 2.41 -41.70 8.49
N ARG A 8 1.12 -41.33 8.51
CA ARG A 8 0.47 -40.61 7.38
C ARG A 8 0.35 -39.10 7.56
N HIS A 9 0.58 -38.57 8.75
CA HIS A 9 0.45 -37.13 9.02
C HIS A 9 1.70 -36.32 8.63
N GLN A 10 2.86 -36.97 8.43
CA GLN A 10 4.10 -36.27 8.08
C GLN A 10 4.32 -36.07 6.57
N ILE A 11 3.62 -36.82 5.70
CA ILE A 11 3.78 -36.67 4.25
C ILE A 11 2.93 -35.51 3.70
N ALA A 12 1.78 -35.22 4.33
CA ALA A 12 0.88 -34.14 3.90
C ALA A 12 1.45 -32.74 4.12
N PHE A 13 2.27 -32.54 5.17
CA PHE A 13 2.89 -31.25 5.46
C PHE A 13 4.13 -30.96 4.60
N MET A 14 4.76 -31.99 4.03
CA MET A 14 5.99 -31.83 3.25
C MET A 14 5.73 -31.47 1.77
N VAL A 15 4.52 -31.71 1.25
CA VAL A 15 4.15 -31.43 -0.15
C VAL A 15 3.54 -30.02 -0.32
N ALA A 16 3.06 -29.42 0.78
CA ALA A 16 2.47 -28.08 0.78
C ALA A 16 3.48 -26.94 0.53
N GLY A 17 4.79 -27.21 0.62
CA GLY A 17 5.84 -26.20 0.42
C GLY A 17 6.19 -25.90 -1.05
N GLN A 18 5.55 -26.53 -2.04
CA GLN A 18 5.96 -26.44 -3.45
C GLN A 18 4.84 -26.30 -4.48
N LEU A 19 3.57 -26.17 -4.08
CA LEU A 19 2.44 -26.16 -5.03
C LEU A 19 1.60 -24.89 -4.84
N GLY A 20 1.52 -24.06 -5.89
CA GLY A 20 0.88 -22.75 -5.86
C GLY A 20 -0.59 -22.72 -5.40
N LYS A 21 -1.06 -21.52 -5.03
CA LYS A 21 -2.36 -21.23 -4.39
C LYS A 21 -3.59 -21.89 -5.04
N ILE A 22 -3.60 -22.07 -6.37
CA ILE A 22 -4.70 -22.74 -7.10
C ILE A 22 -4.85 -24.21 -6.68
N ASN A 23 -3.74 -24.92 -6.45
CA ASN A 23 -3.78 -26.32 -6.02
C ASN A 23 -4.27 -26.45 -4.57
N HIS A 24 -4.03 -25.47 -3.71
CA HIS A 24 -4.52 -25.48 -2.33
C HIS A 24 -6.05 -25.38 -2.26
N VAL A 25 -6.67 -24.53 -3.09
CA VAL A 25 -8.14 -24.43 -3.17
C VAL A 25 -8.73 -25.74 -3.71
N VAL A 26 -8.16 -26.29 -4.79
CA VAL A 26 -8.63 -27.55 -5.38
C VAL A 26 -8.48 -28.73 -4.41
N VAL A 27 -7.37 -28.82 -3.67
CA VAL A 27 -7.14 -29.86 -2.66
C VAL A 27 -8.12 -29.71 -1.49
N THR A 28 -8.39 -28.49 -1.03
CA THR A 28 -9.34 -28.24 0.08
C THR A 28 -10.78 -28.57 -0.33
N VAL A 29 -11.20 -28.19 -1.54
CA VAL A 29 -12.51 -28.55 -2.11
C VAL A 29 -12.65 -30.06 -2.28
N SER A 30 -11.59 -30.74 -2.73
CA SER A 30 -11.59 -32.19 -2.92
C SER A 30 -11.68 -32.95 -1.60
N LEU A 31 -10.93 -32.52 -0.57
CA LEU A 31 -11.01 -33.09 0.79
C LEU A 31 -12.39 -32.85 1.42
N LEU A 32 -12.97 -31.67 1.26
CA LEU A 32 -14.32 -31.37 1.74
C LEU A 32 -15.38 -32.21 1.01
N ALA A 33 -15.24 -32.45 -0.30
CA ALA A 33 -16.12 -33.32 -1.07
C ALA A 33 -16.00 -34.80 -0.64
N GLU A 34 -14.79 -35.26 -0.31
CA GLU A 34 -14.55 -36.64 0.15
C GLU A 34 -15.12 -36.87 1.56
N VAL A 35 -14.96 -35.88 2.46
CA VAL A 35 -15.62 -35.86 3.78
C VAL A 35 -17.14 -35.83 3.61
N PHE A 36 -17.67 -34.97 2.75
CA PHE A 36 -19.11 -34.88 2.46
C PHE A 36 -19.68 -36.21 1.97
N HIS A 37 -19.00 -36.89 1.03
CA HIS A 37 -19.46 -38.17 0.50
C HIS A 37 -19.52 -39.26 1.60
N LYS A 38 -18.56 -39.24 2.53
CA LYS A 38 -18.50 -40.18 3.66
C LYS A 38 -19.62 -39.97 4.68
N TYR A 39 -19.96 -38.71 4.98
CA TYR A 39 -20.99 -38.38 5.99
C TYR A 39 -22.42 -38.44 5.43
N LEU A 40 -22.63 -38.18 4.13
CA LEU A 40 -23.93 -38.37 3.49
C LEU A 40 -24.32 -39.85 3.43
N TYR A 41 -23.34 -40.74 3.15
CA TYR A 41 -23.54 -42.19 3.11
C TYR A 41 -23.94 -42.81 4.45
N LEU A 42 -23.60 -42.15 5.57
CA LEU A 42 -23.87 -42.65 6.92
C LEU A 42 -25.18 -42.10 7.52
N GLY A 43 -25.83 -41.12 6.89
CA GLY A 43 -27.18 -40.65 7.28
C GLY A 43 -27.28 -39.92 8.63
N VAL A 44 -26.17 -39.42 9.20
CA VAL A 44 -26.13 -38.88 10.58
C VAL A 44 -25.81 -37.38 10.67
N MET A 45 -25.94 -36.58 9.59
CA MET A 45 -25.62 -35.14 9.71
C MET A 45 -26.75 -34.36 10.40
N PRO A 46 -26.50 -33.73 11.58
CA PRO A 46 -27.42 -32.78 12.17
C PRO A 46 -27.51 -31.52 11.28
N ALA A 47 -28.67 -30.87 11.23
CA ALA A 47 -28.91 -29.66 10.41
C ALA A 47 -27.90 -28.52 10.67
N THR A 48 -27.33 -28.45 11.88
CA THR A 48 -26.28 -27.48 12.25
C THR A 48 -24.97 -27.67 11.49
N HIS A 49 -24.64 -28.90 11.10
CA HIS A 49 -23.44 -29.22 10.31
C HIS A 49 -23.60 -28.85 8.83
N LEU A 50 -24.82 -28.96 8.29
CA LEU A 50 -25.15 -28.50 6.93
C LEU A 50 -24.98 -26.98 6.79
N LEU A 51 -25.34 -26.23 7.84
CA LEU A 51 -25.24 -24.77 7.88
C LEU A 51 -23.79 -24.27 7.99
N THR A 52 -22.97 -24.95 8.79
CA THR A 52 -21.53 -24.64 8.87
C THR A 52 -20.81 -25.03 7.57
N LEU A 53 -21.20 -26.13 6.93
CA LEU A 53 -20.63 -26.53 5.63
C LEU A 53 -21.01 -25.58 4.50
N SER A 54 -22.26 -25.08 4.46
CA SER A 54 -22.68 -24.11 3.45
C SER A 54 -21.97 -22.77 3.62
N GLN A 55 -21.71 -22.35 4.87
CA GLN A 55 -20.89 -21.18 5.17
C GLN A 55 -19.43 -21.38 4.73
N LEU A 56 -18.84 -22.54 4.97
CA LEU A 56 -17.49 -22.89 4.51
C LEU A 56 -17.38 -22.95 2.98
N MET A 57 -18.35 -23.57 2.30
CA MET A 57 -18.43 -23.62 0.84
C MET A 57 -18.60 -22.22 0.24
N ALA A 58 -19.48 -21.40 0.81
CA ALA A 58 -19.65 -20.01 0.39
C ALA A 58 -18.36 -19.20 0.57
N LEU A 59 -17.66 -19.36 1.71
CA LEU A 59 -16.38 -18.71 1.96
C LEU A 59 -15.31 -19.14 0.93
N VAL A 60 -15.24 -20.43 0.59
CA VAL A 60 -14.30 -20.96 -0.42
C VAL A 60 -14.65 -20.47 -1.83
N THR A 61 -15.94 -20.36 -2.16
CA THR A 61 -16.38 -19.92 -3.49
C THR A 61 -16.18 -18.41 -3.66
N VAL A 62 -16.43 -17.61 -2.61
CA VAL A 62 -16.16 -16.15 -2.61
C VAL A 62 -14.67 -15.86 -2.69
N ASN A 63 -13.82 -16.61 -1.97
CA ASN A 63 -12.36 -16.47 -2.08
C ASN A 63 -11.83 -16.94 -3.44
N GLY A 64 -12.42 -17.98 -4.05
CA GLY A 64 -12.11 -18.42 -5.40
C GLY A 64 -12.44 -17.36 -6.47
N MET A 65 -13.61 -16.74 -6.38
CA MET A 65 -14.01 -15.67 -7.31
C MET A 65 -13.18 -14.38 -7.17
N ARG A 66 -12.68 -14.07 -5.95
CA ARG A 66 -11.75 -12.94 -5.74
C ARG A 66 -10.37 -13.21 -6.36
N ALA A 67 -9.86 -14.44 -6.29
CA ALA A 67 -8.60 -14.83 -6.89
C ALA A 67 -8.63 -14.87 -8.44
N ASP A 68 -9.80 -15.04 -9.05
CA ASP A 68 -9.98 -15.09 -10.50
C ASP A 68 -9.90 -13.69 -11.18
N ARG A 69 -10.05 -12.59 -10.42
CA ARG A 69 -10.04 -11.23 -10.99
C ARG A 69 -8.65 -10.80 -11.45
N TRP A 70 -7.60 -11.17 -10.69
CA TRP A 70 -6.19 -10.90 -11.01
C TRP A 70 -5.33 -12.13 -10.67
N PRO A 71 -5.10 -13.05 -11.61
CA PRO A 71 -4.49 -14.36 -11.35
C PRO A 71 -3.04 -14.30 -10.82
N ASN A 72 -2.40 -13.12 -10.85
CA ASN A 72 -1.04 -12.90 -10.37
C ASN A 72 -0.96 -11.95 -9.15
N ALA A 73 -2.09 -11.55 -8.56
CA ALA A 73 -2.07 -10.66 -7.40
C ALA A 73 -1.48 -11.34 -6.16
N LYS A 74 -0.48 -10.70 -5.55
CA LYS A 74 0.04 -11.09 -4.23
C LYS A 74 -0.84 -10.52 -3.11
N TYR A 75 -1.36 -9.33 -3.34
CA TYR A 75 -2.20 -8.56 -2.43
C TYR A 75 -3.48 -8.13 -3.14
N THR A 76 -4.63 -8.26 -2.50
CA THR A 76 -5.92 -7.79 -3.02
C THR A 76 -6.25 -6.37 -2.54
N GLN A 77 -5.54 -5.91 -1.50
CA GLN A 77 -5.68 -4.59 -0.92
C GLN A 77 -4.31 -3.93 -0.70
N ALA A 78 -4.23 -2.62 -0.93
CA ALA A 78 -3.05 -1.82 -0.61
C ALA A 78 -3.45 -0.51 0.08
N ILE A 79 -2.71 -0.16 1.13
CA ILE A 79 -2.86 1.08 1.88
C ILE A 79 -1.53 1.81 1.82
N ILE A 80 -1.50 2.95 1.13
CA ILE A 80 -0.33 3.80 1.04
C ILE A 80 -0.49 4.94 2.05
N ILE A 81 0.38 4.95 3.06
CA ILE A 81 0.46 5.98 4.09
C ILE A 81 1.62 6.91 3.71
N GLY A 82 1.27 8.05 3.13
CA GLY A 82 2.21 9.12 2.84
C GLY A 82 2.41 10.02 4.06
N VAL A 83 3.62 10.04 4.62
CA VAL A 83 3.98 10.91 5.75
C VAL A 83 4.82 12.06 5.23
N GLY A 84 4.27 13.28 5.22
CA GLY A 84 5.00 14.47 4.81
C GLY A 84 6.23 14.72 5.69
N GLY A 85 7.43 14.82 5.10
CA GLY A 85 8.64 15.16 5.84
C GLY A 85 9.24 14.04 6.71
N LEU A 86 8.90 12.77 6.48
CA LEU A 86 9.55 11.60 7.08
C LEU A 86 10.90 11.35 6.39
N GLY A 87 11.84 12.26 6.66
CA GLY A 87 13.19 12.22 6.12
C GLY A 87 13.97 11.04 6.69
N GLY A 88 14.54 10.25 5.80
CA GLY A 88 15.26 9.02 6.12
C GLY A 88 16.35 9.16 7.16
N ASN A 89 17.15 10.22 7.02
CA ASN A 89 18.24 10.58 7.90
C ASN A 89 17.79 11.04 9.29
N TYR A 90 16.52 11.46 9.47
CA TYR A 90 15.98 11.82 10.77
C TYR A 90 15.31 10.64 11.45
N PHE A 91 14.60 9.80 10.68
CA PHE A 91 13.97 8.59 11.19
C PHE A 91 15.02 7.59 11.71
N THR A 92 16.15 7.44 11.02
CA THR A 92 17.26 6.57 11.46
C THR A 92 17.94 7.02 12.75
N ASN A 93 17.71 8.25 13.22
CA ASN A 93 18.18 8.71 14.53
C ASN A 93 17.18 8.39 15.67
N THR A 94 16.04 7.77 15.36
CA THR A 94 15.08 7.36 16.38
C THR A 94 15.42 6.00 16.95
N SER A 95 14.93 5.78 18.16
CA SER A 95 14.98 4.49 18.86
C SER A 95 13.59 3.84 18.90
N ASP A 96 13.55 2.55 19.25
CA ASP A 96 12.33 1.76 19.36
C ASP A 96 11.26 2.41 20.27
N ASP A 97 11.63 3.15 21.32
CA ASP A 97 10.69 3.83 22.21
C ASP A 97 10.12 5.15 21.64
N GLN A 98 10.80 5.71 20.64
CA GLN A 98 10.37 6.94 19.95
C GLN A 98 9.44 6.66 18.77
N ALA A 99 9.58 5.50 18.11
CA ALA A 99 8.74 5.05 17.00
C ALA A 99 8.45 3.53 17.06
N PRO A 100 7.83 3.02 18.15
CA PRO A 100 7.67 1.60 18.39
C PRO A 100 6.89 0.86 17.32
N HIS A 101 5.83 1.46 16.74
CA HIS A 101 5.00 0.76 15.77
C HIS A 101 5.72 0.58 14.43
N LEU A 102 6.43 1.62 13.98
CA LEU A 102 7.29 1.56 12.80
C LEU A 102 8.41 0.55 13.00
N TRP A 103 9.18 0.64 14.09
CA TRP A 103 10.28 -0.30 14.34
C TRP A 103 9.80 -1.75 14.49
N GLU A 104 8.63 -1.98 15.11
CA GLU A 104 8.01 -3.32 15.18
C GLU A 104 7.69 -3.87 13.77
N MET A 105 7.14 -3.04 12.89
CA MET A 105 6.87 -3.46 11.51
C MET A 105 8.17 -3.78 10.78
N LEU A 106 9.15 -2.88 10.83
CA LEU A 106 10.41 -3.01 10.07
C LEU A 106 11.32 -4.13 10.57
N ASN A 107 11.33 -4.43 11.87
CA ASN A 107 12.11 -5.52 12.46
C ASN A 107 11.45 -6.90 12.28
N SER A 108 10.31 -6.97 11.60
CA SER A 108 9.64 -8.24 11.26
C SER A 108 10.12 -8.81 9.94
N ASP A 109 9.90 -10.11 9.74
CA ASP A 109 10.08 -10.80 8.44
C ASP A 109 8.96 -10.48 7.44
N ARG A 110 8.08 -9.53 7.77
CA ARG A 110 6.93 -9.12 6.97
C ARG A 110 7.16 -7.79 6.25
N SER A 111 8.32 -7.19 6.38
CA SER A 111 8.61 -5.86 5.84
C SER A 111 9.92 -5.82 5.08
N CYS A 112 9.92 -5.10 3.97
CA CYS A 112 11.12 -4.63 3.29
C CYS A 112 11.08 -3.12 3.20
N PHE A 113 12.24 -2.49 3.32
CA PHE A 113 12.32 -1.05 3.44
C PHE A 113 13.64 -0.49 2.92
N ASN A 114 13.66 0.82 2.80
CA ASN A 114 14.86 1.60 2.58
C ASN A 114 14.67 2.94 3.29
N HIS A 115 15.46 3.18 4.34
CA HIS A 115 15.43 4.47 5.02
C HIS A 115 16.09 5.57 4.20
N LEU A 116 16.94 5.23 3.23
CA LEU A 116 17.70 6.17 2.42
C LEU A 116 17.22 6.15 0.96
N ALA A 117 15.95 5.81 0.74
CA ALA A 117 15.32 5.96 -0.56
C ALA A 117 15.34 7.43 -0.98
N ARG A 118 15.25 7.67 -2.29
CA ARG A 118 15.39 9.01 -2.86
C ARG A 118 14.07 9.53 -3.39
N THR A 119 13.72 10.77 -3.08
CA THR A 119 12.63 11.45 -3.76
C THR A 119 13.08 12.05 -5.10
N VAL A 120 12.14 12.42 -5.94
CA VAL A 120 12.42 13.14 -7.19
C VAL A 120 12.83 14.59 -6.92
N TYR A 121 13.43 15.23 -7.93
CA TYR A 121 13.75 16.65 -7.88
C TYR A 121 12.79 17.48 -8.73
N PRO A 122 12.31 18.65 -8.24
CA PRO A 122 12.62 19.21 -6.92
C PRO A 122 11.89 18.47 -5.77
N PRO A 123 12.48 18.42 -4.56
CA PRO A 123 11.87 17.85 -3.35
C PRO A 123 10.80 18.79 -2.77
N SER A 124 9.82 19.14 -3.60
CA SER A 124 8.65 19.97 -3.26
C SER A 124 7.39 19.10 -3.18
N THR A 125 6.36 19.58 -2.51
CA THR A 125 5.19 18.78 -2.11
C THR A 125 4.45 18.15 -3.29
N LEU A 126 4.00 18.94 -4.26
CA LEU A 126 3.22 18.46 -5.40
C LEU A 126 4.05 17.64 -6.40
N PRO A 127 5.27 18.03 -6.81
CA PRO A 127 6.07 17.23 -7.73
C PRO A 127 6.34 15.81 -7.21
N THR A 128 6.62 15.70 -5.91
CA THR A 128 6.98 14.44 -5.28
C THR A 128 5.75 13.55 -5.02
N TRP A 129 4.62 14.11 -4.57
CA TRP A 129 3.37 13.34 -4.46
C TRP A 129 2.84 12.92 -5.83
N ALA A 130 2.90 13.79 -6.83
CA ALA A 130 2.56 13.42 -8.21
C ALA A 130 3.43 12.26 -8.70
N SER A 131 4.73 12.29 -8.42
CA SER A 131 5.66 11.21 -8.79
C SER A 131 5.38 9.91 -8.04
N THR A 132 5.03 9.99 -6.75
CA THR A 132 4.60 8.84 -5.94
C THR A 132 3.38 8.16 -6.55
N LEU A 133 2.37 8.95 -6.90
CA LEU A 133 1.08 8.46 -7.37
C LEU A 133 1.11 7.99 -8.81
N THR A 134 2.01 8.50 -9.65
CA THR A 134 2.06 8.15 -11.08
C THR A 134 3.19 7.20 -11.42
N GLY A 135 4.24 7.17 -10.60
CA GLY A 135 5.53 6.57 -10.95
C GLY A 135 6.27 7.28 -12.09
N MET A 136 5.94 8.54 -12.34
CA MET A 136 6.59 9.41 -13.32
C MET A 136 7.51 10.42 -12.62
N THR A 137 8.43 11.03 -13.35
CA THR A 137 9.24 12.16 -12.85
C THR A 137 8.48 13.48 -12.99
N PRO A 138 8.89 14.56 -12.29
CA PRO A 138 8.29 15.90 -12.44
C PRO A 138 8.26 16.41 -13.89
N ALA A 139 9.29 16.08 -14.68
CA ALA A 139 9.35 16.44 -16.10
C ALA A 139 8.30 15.69 -16.94
N GLU A 140 7.99 14.44 -16.57
CA GLU A 140 7.01 13.61 -17.26
C GLU A 140 5.57 13.91 -16.80
N THR A 141 5.35 14.26 -15.53
CA THR A 141 4.04 14.69 -15.02
C THR A 141 3.68 16.11 -15.46
N GLY A 142 4.69 16.96 -15.67
CA GLY A 142 4.52 18.40 -15.88
C GLY A 142 4.25 19.18 -14.58
N ILE A 143 4.33 18.53 -13.42
CA ILE A 143 4.15 19.12 -12.09
C ILE A 143 5.53 19.32 -11.48
N VAL A 144 6.07 20.54 -11.62
CA VAL A 144 7.48 20.86 -11.30
C VAL A 144 7.65 21.78 -10.09
N ASN A 145 6.56 22.28 -9.51
CA ASN A 145 6.55 23.08 -8.29
C ASN A 145 5.21 22.93 -7.56
N ASP A 146 5.07 23.58 -6.41
CA ASP A 146 3.85 23.57 -5.60
C ASP A 146 2.78 24.59 -6.09
N ASP A 147 3.12 25.41 -7.09
CA ASP A 147 2.21 26.34 -7.78
C ASP A 147 1.51 25.66 -8.96
N TRP A 148 0.92 24.49 -8.70
CA TRP A 148 0.21 23.71 -9.71
C TRP A 148 -1.27 23.53 -9.36
N TYR A 149 -2.11 23.67 -10.38
CA TYR A 149 -3.53 23.36 -10.32
C TYR A 149 -3.92 22.53 -11.52
N ARG A 150 -4.94 21.69 -11.32
CA ARG A 150 -5.39 20.75 -12.35
C ARG A 150 -5.85 21.41 -13.64
N TYR A 151 -6.42 22.61 -13.57
CA TYR A 151 -6.86 23.32 -14.78
C TYR A 151 -5.70 23.65 -15.73
N TYR A 152 -4.44 23.62 -15.28
CA TYR A 152 -3.27 23.72 -16.17
C TYR A 152 -3.13 22.53 -17.13
N LEU A 153 -3.81 21.41 -16.87
CA LEU A 153 -3.88 20.29 -17.81
C LEU A 153 -4.83 20.57 -18.99
N ASN A 154 -5.71 21.57 -18.88
CA ASN A 154 -6.66 21.90 -19.94
C ASN A 154 -5.92 22.52 -21.15
N PRO A 155 -6.15 22.02 -22.38
CA PRO A 155 -5.55 22.54 -23.61
C PRO A 155 -5.59 24.05 -23.78
N ALA A 156 -6.63 24.72 -23.26
CA ALA A 156 -6.79 26.17 -23.35
C ALA A 156 -5.74 26.97 -22.54
N PHE A 157 -5.09 26.34 -21.54
CA PHE A 157 -4.13 26.99 -20.64
C PHE A 157 -2.68 26.55 -20.86
N LEU A 158 -2.41 25.82 -21.95
CA LEU A 158 -1.07 25.31 -22.29
C LEU A 158 -0.04 26.37 -22.70
N ASN A 159 -0.41 27.65 -22.63
CA ASN A 159 0.34 28.68 -23.34
C ASN A 159 1.43 29.36 -22.50
N ASP A 160 1.49 29.22 -21.16
CA ASP A 160 2.59 29.85 -20.38
C ASP A 160 3.00 29.13 -19.07
N THR A 161 2.15 28.30 -18.44
CA THR A 161 2.48 27.67 -17.12
C THR A 161 2.17 26.18 -17.00
N GLY A 162 1.40 25.59 -17.93
CA GLY A 162 0.94 24.20 -17.86
C GLY A 162 1.69 23.27 -18.81
N THR A 163 2.35 22.24 -18.26
CA THR A 163 2.91 21.12 -19.05
C THR A 163 2.01 19.90 -18.87
N PRO A 164 1.46 19.30 -19.94
CA PRO A 164 0.60 18.12 -19.82
C PRO A 164 1.45 16.86 -19.54
N PRO A 165 0.92 15.87 -18.81
CA PRO A 165 1.64 14.65 -18.52
C PRO A 165 1.87 13.81 -19.78
N ILE A 166 3.03 13.16 -19.85
CA ILE A 166 3.38 12.18 -20.89
C ILE A 166 2.61 10.88 -20.63
N SER A 167 1.32 10.87 -20.96
CA SER A 167 0.42 9.75 -20.67
C SER A 167 -0.16 9.08 -21.92
N GLY A 168 0.10 9.64 -23.12
CA GLY A 168 -0.51 9.17 -24.37
C GLY A 168 -2.04 9.27 -24.42
N ARG A 169 -2.69 9.85 -23.39
CA ARG A 169 -4.15 9.95 -23.28
C ARG A 169 -4.65 11.22 -23.96
N LYS A 170 -5.67 11.08 -24.83
CA LYS A 170 -6.34 12.22 -25.51
C LYS A 170 -7.12 13.10 -24.52
N LYS A 171 -7.71 12.49 -23.49
CA LYS A 171 -8.25 13.16 -22.30
C LYS A 171 -7.14 13.13 -21.25
N ARG A 172 -6.86 14.26 -20.60
CA ARG A 172 -5.62 14.51 -19.85
C ARG A 172 -5.78 14.45 -18.32
N PRO A 173 -6.39 13.43 -17.68
CA PRO A 173 -6.11 13.26 -16.26
C PRO A 173 -4.69 12.72 -16.12
N LEU A 174 -4.04 13.13 -15.03
CA LEU A 174 -2.77 12.56 -14.60
C LEU A 174 -2.95 11.03 -14.44
N PRO A 175 -2.07 10.17 -15.00
CA PRO A 175 -2.22 8.72 -14.93
C PRO A 175 -1.80 8.22 -13.54
N THR A 176 -2.54 8.62 -12.50
CA THR A 176 -2.29 8.17 -11.13
C THR A 176 -2.57 6.68 -10.98
N ILE A 177 -2.04 6.09 -9.92
CA ILE A 177 -2.20 4.70 -9.54
C ILE A 177 -3.67 4.28 -9.52
N PHE A 178 -4.54 5.18 -9.05
CA PHE A 178 -5.99 5.00 -9.07
C PHE A 178 -6.54 4.90 -10.49
N SER A 179 -6.17 5.83 -11.36
CA SER A 179 -6.67 5.84 -12.74
C SER A 179 -6.13 4.65 -13.53
N MET A 180 -4.89 4.22 -13.25
CA MET A 180 -4.28 3.05 -13.87
C MET A 180 -4.98 1.76 -13.41
N ALA A 181 -5.29 1.66 -12.11
CA ALA A 181 -6.05 0.54 -11.59
C ALA A 181 -7.45 0.47 -12.21
N LYS A 182 -8.20 1.58 -12.20
CA LYS A 182 -9.54 1.65 -12.78
C LYS A 182 -9.59 1.46 -14.30
N GLU A 183 -8.50 1.71 -15.01
CA GLU A 183 -8.40 1.40 -16.45
C GLU A 183 -8.30 -0.09 -16.73
N LEU A 184 -7.70 -0.86 -15.81
CA LEU A 184 -7.69 -2.31 -15.92
C LEU A 184 -9.06 -2.89 -15.55
N ASP A 185 -9.64 -2.39 -14.45
CA ASP A 185 -10.92 -2.86 -13.92
C ASP A 185 -11.64 -1.71 -13.19
N GLU A 186 -12.76 -1.26 -13.76
CA GLU A 186 -13.53 -0.12 -13.25
C GLU A 186 -14.14 -0.37 -11.86
N ASP A 187 -14.30 -1.64 -11.47
CA ASP A 187 -14.82 -2.05 -10.17
C ASP A 187 -13.77 -2.00 -9.05
N ILE A 188 -12.52 -1.65 -9.37
CA ILE A 188 -11.52 -1.36 -8.34
C ILE A 188 -11.99 -0.17 -7.52
N ARG A 189 -12.45 -0.47 -6.30
CA ARG A 189 -12.76 0.52 -5.29
C ARG A 189 -11.50 1.17 -4.73
N THR A 190 -11.52 2.50 -4.62
CA THR A 190 -10.37 3.36 -4.29
C THR A 190 -10.72 4.40 -3.23
N ALA A 191 -9.75 4.74 -2.37
CA ALA A 191 -9.88 5.83 -1.40
C ALA A 191 -8.68 6.78 -1.42
N TYR A 192 -8.95 8.08 -1.25
CA TYR A 192 -7.95 9.13 -1.29
C TYR A 192 -8.22 10.23 -0.24
N PHE A 193 -7.41 10.30 0.79
CA PHE A 193 -7.55 11.31 1.84
C PHE A 193 -6.27 12.13 1.98
N VAL A 194 -6.38 13.46 2.03
CA VAL A 194 -5.21 14.35 2.05
C VAL A 194 -5.43 15.58 2.92
N SER A 195 -4.34 16.24 3.33
CA SER A 195 -4.42 17.38 4.25
C SER A 195 -4.83 18.71 3.62
N SER A 196 -4.78 18.85 2.29
CA SER A 196 -5.03 20.14 1.63
C SER A 196 -5.83 20.03 0.33
N PRO A 197 -6.60 21.08 -0.04
CA PRO A 197 -7.33 21.12 -1.31
C PRO A 197 -6.41 20.99 -2.52
N VAL A 198 -5.21 21.56 -2.48
CA VAL A 198 -4.26 21.50 -3.61
C VAL A 198 -3.80 20.06 -3.86
N LEU A 199 -3.60 19.27 -2.80
CA LEU A 199 -3.31 17.83 -2.95
C LEU A 199 -4.53 17.04 -3.48
N SER A 200 -5.74 17.48 -3.16
CA SER A 200 -6.97 16.80 -3.61
C SER A 200 -7.09 16.76 -5.14
N GLU A 201 -6.52 17.77 -5.82
CA GLU A 201 -6.47 17.89 -7.27
C GLU A 201 -5.71 16.74 -7.96
N LEU A 202 -4.77 16.07 -7.27
CA LEU A 202 -4.01 14.95 -7.85
C LEU A 202 -4.90 13.70 -8.04
N GLY A 203 -5.93 13.50 -7.21
CA GLY A 203 -6.75 12.28 -7.18
C GLY A 203 -8.12 12.37 -7.86
N GLU A 204 -8.62 13.59 -8.11
CA GLU A 204 -10.04 13.98 -8.23
C GLU A 204 -11.01 13.05 -9.01
N HIS A 205 -10.53 12.26 -9.99
CA HIS A 205 -11.40 11.51 -10.90
C HIS A 205 -11.29 10.00 -10.87
N ALA A 206 -10.37 9.46 -10.09
CA ALA A 206 -10.14 8.02 -10.05
C ALA A 206 -10.44 7.42 -8.68
N GLN A 207 -11.09 8.18 -7.80
CA GLN A 207 -11.37 7.87 -6.40
C GLN A 207 -12.87 7.65 -6.17
N ASP A 208 -13.24 6.61 -5.43
CA ASP A 208 -14.65 6.35 -5.06
C ASP A 208 -15.01 6.99 -3.71
N VAL A 209 -14.03 7.07 -2.81
CA VAL A 209 -14.14 7.76 -1.52
C VAL A 209 -12.99 8.74 -1.40
N ALA A 210 -13.28 10.01 -1.09
CA ALA A 210 -12.22 10.99 -0.89
C ALA A 210 -12.58 12.03 0.17
N GLY A 211 -11.56 12.66 0.74
CA GLY A 211 -11.74 13.74 1.70
C GLY A 211 -10.49 14.55 1.93
N THR A 212 -10.70 15.82 2.30
CA THR A 212 -9.63 16.75 2.69
C THR A 212 -9.85 17.13 4.14
N ALA A 213 -8.93 16.77 5.03
CA ALA A 213 -9.08 17.01 6.47
C ALA A 213 -7.72 16.96 7.21
N ASP A 214 -7.72 17.21 8.51
CA ASP A 214 -6.56 16.97 9.37
C ASP A 214 -6.22 15.47 9.52
N ASP A 215 -4.98 15.18 9.93
CA ASP A 215 -4.44 13.83 10.09
C ASP A 215 -5.33 12.92 10.97
N GLU A 216 -5.94 13.44 12.04
CA GLU A 216 -6.83 12.67 12.92
C GLU A 216 -8.13 12.27 12.22
N THR A 217 -8.73 13.19 11.46
CA THR A 217 -9.96 12.94 10.72
C THR A 217 -9.71 12.03 9.51
N ILE A 218 -8.58 12.18 8.83
CA ILE A 218 -8.11 11.25 7.80
C ILE A 218 -7.98 9.83 8.38
N THR A 219 -7.30 9.70 9.52
CA THR A 219 -7.07 8.41 10.20
C THR A 219 -8.39 7.75 10.58
N ARG A 220 -9.30 8.48 11.23
CA ARG A 220 -10.63 7.97 11.57
C ARG A 220 -11.44 7.56 10.33
N SER A 221 -11.34 8.29 9.23
CA SER A 221 -12.04 7.97 8.00
C SER A 221 -11.52 6.66 7.38
N LEU A 222 -10.20 6.47 7.36
CA LEU A 222 -9.60 5.22 6.91
C LEU A 222 -9.97 4.04 7.81
N ILE A 223 -9.92 4.21 9.14
CA ILE A 223 -10.31 3.16 10.09
C ILE A 223 -11.78 2.80 9.93
N ALA A 224 -12.68 3.78 9.74
CA ALA A 224 -14.08 3.51 9.47
C ALA A 224 -14.30 2.70 8.17
N LEU A 225 -13.49 2.94 7.13
CA LEU A 225 -13.50 2.10 5.93
C LEU A 225 -12.98 0.69 6.22
N LEU A 226 -11.90 0.56 7.01
CA LEU A 226 -11.34 -0.73 7.43
C LEU A 226 -12.30 -1.56 8.28
N GLU A 227 -13.21 -0.91 8.99
CA GLU A 227 -14.26 -1.57 9.78
C GLU A 227 -15.52 -1.89 8.94
N SER A 228 -15.56 -1.44 7.68
CA SER A 228 -16.65 -1.75 6.75
C SER A 228 -16.39 -3.04 5.96
N ASP A 229 -17.47 -3.71 5.55
CA ASP A 229 -17.40 -4.93 4.74
C ASP A 229 -16.86 -4.69 3.31
N ASP A 230 -16.82 -3.44 2.86
CA ASP A 230 -16.49 -3.05 1.48
C ASP A 230 -15.25 -2.13 1.45
N PHE A 231 -14.18 -2.53 2.14
CA PHE A 231 -12.94 -1.76 2.16
C PHE A 231 -12.34 -1.60 0.75
N PRO A 232 -11.91 -0.39 0.34
CA PRO A 232 -11.28 -0.16 -0.96
C PRO A 232 -10.05 -1.03 -1.20
N HIS A 233 -9.89 -1.51 -2.45
CA HIS A 233 -8.72 -2.28 -2.88
C HIS A 233 -7.44 -1.43 -2.86
N LEU A 234 -7.56 -0.12 -3.11
CA LEU A 234 -6.41 0.77 -3.12
C LEU A 234 -6.73 2.07 -2.38
N SER A 235 -6.06 2.30 -1.27
CA SER A 235 -6.22 3.48 -0.43
C SER A 235 -4.92 4.27 -0.35
N PHE A 236 -5.01 5.59 -0.40
CA PHE A 236 -3.91 6.49 -0.06
C PHE A 236 -4.38 7.49 0.99
N ILE A 237 -3.55 7.71 1.99
CA ILE A 237 -3.69 8.81 2.94
C ILE A 237 -2.41 9.65 2.95
N GLU A 238 -2.55 10.96 3.03
CA GLU A 238 -1.44 11.88 3.27
C GLU A 238 -1.57 12.53 4.65
N LEU A 239 -0.52 12.41 5.45
CA LEU A 239 -0.42 12.95 6.80
C LEU A 239 0.63 14.07 6.82
N SER A 240 0.22 15.27 7.17
CA SER A 240 1.05 16.48 7.04
C SER A 240 1.67 16.94 8.37
N GLY A 241 1.23 16.37 9.49
CA GLY A 241 1.56 16.82 10.84
C GLY A 241 3.07 16.87 11.12
N LEU A 242 3.83 15.90 10.60
CA LEU A 242 5.28 15.85 10.77
C LEU A 242 5.99 16.99 10.02
N ALA A 243 5.71 17.16 8.72
CA ALA A 243 6.24 18.29 7.95
C ALA A 243 5.83 19.65 8.54
N ASN A 244 4.59 19.77 9.03
CA ASN A 244 4.10 20.99 9.68
C ASN A 244 4.90 21.33 10.94
N ALA A 245 5.18 20.34 11.80
CA ALA A 245 6.03 20.52 12.97
C ALA A 245 7.47 20.91 12.59
N ALA A 246 8.03 20.28 11.56
CA ALA A 246 9.36 20.59 11.04
C ALA A 246 9.46 22.03 10.52
N ARG A 247 8.46 22.51 9.76
CA ARG A 247 8.42 23.88 9.23
C ARG A 247 8.25 24.93 10.33
N ALA A 248 7.48 24.61 11.37
CA ALA A 248 7.29 25.48 12.52
C ALA A 248 8.57 25.65 13.36
N THR A 249 9.44 24.64 13.35
CA THR A 249 10.70 24.62 14.11
C THR A 249 11.89 24.33 13.21
N TYR A 250 12.31 23.07 13.11
CA TYR A 250 13.25 22.54 12.12
C TYR A 250 13.19 21.00 12.15
N TYR A 251 13.62 20.35 11.07
CA TYR A 251 13.76 18.90 11.01
C TYR A 251 14.79 18.40 12.03
N GLY A 252 14.42 17.39 12.83
CA GLY A 252 15.24 16.86 13.91
C GLY A 252 15.16 17.63 15.23
N SER A 253 14.27 18.61 15.37
CA SER A 253 13.94 19.23 16.66
C SER A 253 13.19 18.27 17.58
N ASP A 254 13.08 18.62 18.87
CA ASP A 254 12.23 17.88 19.82
C ASP A 254 10.76 17.89 19.37
N GLU A 255 10.27 19.00 18.82
CA GLU A 255 8.91 19.10 18.28
C GLU A 255 8.70 18.21 17.06
N TYR A 256 9.71 18.09 16.20
CA TYR A 256 9.70 17.15 15.07
C TYR A 256 9.58 15.70 15.56
N TYR A 257 10.39 15.31 16.55
CA TYR A 257 10.33 13.94 17.08
C TYR A 257 9.05 13.66 17.90
N GLN A 258 8.48 14.66 18.56
CA GLN A 258 7.16 14.54 19.19
C GLN A 258 6.04 14.40 18.15
N ALA A 259 6.15 15.06 16.99
CA ALA A 259 5.23 14.86 15.88
C ALA A 259 5.40 13.48 15.25
N LEU A 260 6.63 13.00 15.10
CA LEU A 260 6.92 11.65 14.61
C LEU A 260 6.30 10.59 15.52
N LYS A 261 6.41 10.74 16.84
CA LYS A 261 5.77 9.83 17.80
C LYS A 261 4.24 9.79 17.66
N ARG A 262 3.61 10.92 17.30
CA ARG A 262 2.17 10.97 17.00
C ARG A 262 1.82 10.25 15.71
N ILE A 263 2.61 10.46 14.65
CA ILE A 263 2.46 9.72 13.38
C ILE A 263 2.66 8.22 13.58
N ASP A 264 3.64 7.80 14.39
CA ASP A 264 3.87 6.41 14.73
C ASP A 264 2.65 5.77 15.42
N GLY A 265 2.02 6.50 16.36
CA GLY A 265 0.74 6.09 16.96
C GLY A 265 -0.38 5.89 15.94
N ILE A 266 -0.55 6.84 15.01
CA ILE A 266 -1.52 6.72 13.90
C ILE A 266 -1.25 5.48 13.05
N ILE A 267 0.02 5.21 12.72
CA ILE A 267 0.42 4.01 11.96
C ILE A 267 0.06 2.74 12.75
N GLY A 268 0.30 2.73 14.06
CA GLY A 268 -0.11 1.65 14.97
C GLY A 268 -1.62 1.42 14.94
N GLU A 269 -2.43 2.48 15.05
CA GLU A 269 -3.90 2.39 14.99
C GLU A 269 -4.40 1.81 13.66
N ILE A 270 -3.82 2.25 12.53
CA ILE A 270 -4.16 1.74 11.20
C ILE A 270 -3.78 0.27 11.08
N ARG A 271 -2.55 -0.10 11.47
CA ARG A 271 -2.08 -1.50 11.46
C ARG A 271 -3.00 -2.40 12.28
N ASP A 272 -3.37 -1.96 13.48
CA ASP A 272 -4.23 -2.72 14.37
C ASP A 272 -5.65 -2.84 13.82
N ALA A 273 -6.18 -1.79 13.16
CA ALA A 273 -7.45 -1.85 12.44
C ALA A 273 -7.41 -2.86 11.29
N VAL A 274 -6.32 -2.89 10.52
CA VAL A 274 -6.12 -3.89 9.46
C VAL A 274 -6.07 -5.31 10.05
N LEU A 275 -5.34 -5.51 11.16
CA LEU A 275 -5.24 -6.81 11.84
C LEU A 275 -6.59 -7.37 12.35
N ARG A 276 -7.54 -6.48 12.70
CA ARG A 276 -8.90 -6.85 13.13
C ARG A 276 -9.77 -7.41 11.99
N ARG A 277 -9.39 -7.21 10.73
CA ARG A 277 -10.14 -7.73 9.59
C ARG A 277 -9.94 -9.25 9.40
N SER A 278 -10.94 -9.90 8.83
CA SER A 278 -10.89 -11.32 8.49
C SER A 278 -10.12 -11.62 7.19
N ASP A 279 -9.98 -10.63 6.29
CA ASP A 279 -9.36 -10.72 4.96
C ASP A 279 -7.92 -10.17 4.88
N VAL A 280 -7.30 -9.81 6.01
CA VAL A 280 -5.99 -9.13 6.10
C VAL A 280 -4.77 -9.91 5.60
N PHE A 281 -4.89 -11.20 5.24
CA PHE A 281 -3.75 -11.96 4.68
C PHE A 281 -3.23 -11.40 3.36
N GLU A 282 -4.02 -10.53 2.72
CA GLU A 282 -3.78 -10.00 1.38
C GLU A 282 -3.70 -8.46 1.37
N THR A 283 -3.47 -7.82 2.52
CA THR A 283 -3.32 -6.36 2.63
C THR A 283 -1.84 -5.95 2.68
N LEU A 284 -1.44 -5.11 1.74
CA LEU A 284 -0.15 -4.44 1.70
C LEU A 284 -0.25 -3.09 2.41
N ILE A 285 0.59 -2.83 3.40
CA ILE A 285 0.80 -1.49 3.97
C ILE A 285 2.09 -0.92 3.40
N VAL A 286 2.00 0.22 2.74
CA VAL A 286 3.15 0.98 2.25
C VAL A 286 3.27 2.25 3.07
N ILE A 287 4.45 2.52 3.62
CA ILE A 287 4.75 3.78 4.31
C ILE A 287 5.80 4.48 3.46
N THR A 288 5.54 5.73 3.09
CA THR A 288 6.45 6.51 2.25
C THR A 288 6.49 7.97 2.67
N SER A 289 7.45 8.73 2.14
CA SER A 289 7.52 10.17 2.31
C SER A 289 7.84 10.87 1.00
N ASN A 290 7.29 12.07 0.84
CA ASN A 290 7.46 12.90 -0.33
C ASN A 290 8.81 13.64 -0.36
N HIS A 291 9.35 14.01 0.81
CA HIS A 291 10.66 14.62 0.96
C HIS A 291 11.20 14.42 2.38
N GLY A 292 12.50 14.62 2.53
CA GLY A 292 13.11 14.84 3.84
C GLY A 292 13.13 16.32 4.20
N GLY A 293 14.20 16.81 4.80
CA GLY A 293 14.29 18.23 5.14
C GLY A 293 15.66 18.73 5.58
N TYR A 294 15.82 20.05 5.53
CA TYR A 294 16.99 20.74 6.05
C TYR A 294 16.57 22.05 6.71
N ARG A 295 16.98 22.27 7.96
CA ARG A 295 16.45 23.36 8.81
C ARG A 295 14.93 23.29 8.85
N ASN A 296 14.20 24.31 8.41
CA ASN A 296 12.74 24.35 8.41
C ASN A 296 12.13 24.26 6.99
N GLY A 297 12.90 23.83 5.99
CA GLY A 297 12.44 23.74 4.60
C GLY A 297 12.83 22.42 3.93
N HIS A 298 12.22 22.16 2.77
CA HIS A 298 12.51 21.00 1.94
C HIS A 298 12.99 21.37 0.52
N GLU A 299 12.73 22.57 0.02
CA GLU A 299 13.05 23.02 -1.35
C GLU A 299 14.55 23.28 -1.63
N VAL A 300 15.43 22.81 -0.74
CA VAL A 300 16.88 22.97 -0.87
C VAL A 300 17.45 21.76 -1.59
N TRP A 301 18.37 21.97 -2.53
CA TRP A 301 19.05 20.91 -3.26
C TRP A 301 20.14 20.24 -2.41
N MET A 302 19.74 19.41 -1.45
CA MET A 302 20.65 18.71 -0.54
C MET A 302 20.24 17.26 -0.35
N LEU A 303 21.17 16.44 0.18
CA LEU A 303 20.88 15.04 0.45
C LEU A 303 19.79 14.84 1.52
N PRO A 304 19.77 15.57 2.67
CA PRO A 304 18.74 15.40 3.69
C PRO A 304 17.33 15.76 3.25
N THR A 305 17.16 16.64 2.25
CA THR A 305 15.85 16.97 1.68
C THR A 305 15.38 15.92 0.68
N ALA A 306 16.31 15.17 0.07
CA ALA A 306 16.02 14.14 -0.91
C ALA A 306 15.84 12.73 -0.32
N GLN A 307 16.36 12.47 0.89
CA GLN A 307 16.28 11.16 1.53
C GLN A 307 14.94 10.97 2.25
N VAL A 308 14.25 9.88 1.92
CA VAL A 308 12.93 9.52 2.43
C VAL A 308 12.91 8.07 2.88
N HIS A 309 12.08 7.77 3.88
CA HIS A 309 11.77 6.39 4.21
C HIS A 309 10.71 5.84 3.25
N ILE A 310 10.93 4.61 2.77
CA ILE A 310 9.90 3.82 2.09
C ILE A 310 9.93 2.40 2.65
N SER A 311 8.77 1.85 2.98
CA SER A 311 8.62 0.44 3.36
C SER A 311 7.37 -0.16 2.73
N PHE A 312 7.45 -1.46 2.45
CA PHE A 312 6.36 -2.31 2.01
C PHE A 312 6.23 -3.43 3.04
N SER A 313 5.06 -3.54 3.65
CA SER A 313 4.82 -4.43 4.78
C SER A 313 3.57 -5.26 4.55
N ASN A 314 3.70 -6.57 4.65
CA ASN A 314 2.56 -7.46 4.82
C ASN A 314 2.14 -7.45 6.30
N VAL A 315 0.84 -7.55 6.55
CA VAL A 315 0.32 -7.45 7.91
C VAL A 315 0.34 -8.80 8.65
N ARG A 316 0.24 -9.94 7.94
CA ARG A 316 0.19 -11.27 8.57
C ARG A 316 1.26 -12.24 8.07
N ASN A 317 1.50 -12.29 6.77
CA ASN A 317 2.41 -13.28 6.20
C ASN A 317 3.82 -12.69 6.07
N PRO A 318 4.89 -13.47 6.30
CA PRO A 318 6.24 -13.06 5.94
C PRO A 318 6.30 -12.67 4.46
N ILE A 319 7.10 -11.65 4.14
CA ILE A 319 7.41 -11.35 2.74
C ILE A 319 8.36 -12.42 2.23
N GLU A 320 8.08 -12.98 1.06
CA GLU A 320 8.86 -14.08 0.49
C GLU A 320 10.19 -13.57 -0.09
N VAL A 321 11.14 -13.18 0.75
CA VAL A 321 12.48 -12.73 0.32
C VAL A 321 13.60 -13.37 1.14
N PRO A 322 14.56 -14.03 0.49
CA PRO A 322 15.83 -14.40 1.12
C PRO A 322 16.79 -13.18 1.16
N GLY A 323 17.19 -12.70 2.35
CA GLY A 323 18.25 -11.69 2.54
C GLY A 323 17.75 -10.28 2.94
N ASP A 324 18.66 -9.45 3.49
CA ASP A 324 18.42 -8.20 4.24
C ASP A 324 17.18 -7.39 3.79
N SER A 325 16.29 -7.12 4.75
CA SER A 325 15.07 -6.32 4.57
C SER A 325 15.36 -4.85 4.23
N ASP A 326 16.59 -4.38 4.46
CA ASP A 326 17.08 -3.07 4.00
C ASP A 326 17.65 -3.15 2.58
N TRP A 327 16.98 -2.49 1.64
CA TRP A 327 17.36 -2.48 0.23
C TRP A 327 18.51 -1.52 -0.11
N GLY A 328 18.91 -0.66 0.84
CA GLY A 328 20.03 0.27 0.74
C GLY A 328 20.05 1.16 -0.50
N GLY A 329 19.61 2.42 -0.41
CA GLY A 329 19.83 3.49 -1.41
C GLY A 329 19.29 3.32 -2.86
N TRP A 330 18.85 2.13 -3.28
CA TRP A 330 18.44 1.82 -4.67
C TRP A 330 16.94 2.02 -4.96
N LEU A 331 16.20 2.69 -4.07
CA LEU A 331 14.76 2.90 -4.21
C LEU A 331 14.45 4.39 -4.39
N ASP A 332 13.53 4.69 -5.29
CA ASP A 332 13.04 6.04 -5.58
C ASP A 332 11.53 6.14 -5.31
N ILE A 333 11.04 7.29 -4.88
CA ILE A 333 9.62 7.50 -4.60
C ILE A 333 8.70 7.20 -5.79
N LYS A 334 9.19 7.42 -7.02
CA LYS A 334 8.43 7.10 -8.25
C LYS A 334 8.28 5.57 -8.46
N GLU A 335 8.92 4.75 -7.65
CA GLU A 335 8.83 3.29 -7.73
C GLU A 335 7.69 2.75 -6.86
N VAL A 336 7.07 3.60 -6.01
CA VAL A 336 5.93 3.23 -5.16
C VAL A 336 4.73 2.79 -6.00
N ALA A 337 4.22 3.64 -6.90
CA ALA A 337 3.07 3.28 -7.74
C ALA A 337 3.26 1.98 -8.55
N PRO A 338 4.33 1.81 -9.35
CA PRO A 338 4.51 0.58 -10.12
C PRO A 338 4.69 -0.65 -9.23
N SER A 339 5.35 -0.53 -8.07
CA SER A 339 5.50 -1.65 -7.13
C SER A 339 4.18 -2.06 -6.47
N VAL A 340 3.34 -1.10 -6.10
CA VAL A 340 2.01 -1.40 -5.55
C VAL A 340 1.11 -2.04 -6.61
N LEU A 341 1.08 -1.49 -7.83
CA LEU A 341 0.30 -2.08 -8.93
C LEU A 341 0.77 -3.50 -9.25
N GLY A 342 2.08 -3.72 -9.37
CA GLY A 342 2.65 -5.06 -9.61
C GLY A 342 2.28 -6.04 -8.50
N ALA A 343 2.32 -5.61 -7.24
CA ALA A 343 1.93 -6.44 -6.09
C ALA A 343 0.44 -6.80 -6.10
N MET A 344 -0.40 -5.93 -6.66
CA MET A 344 -1.83 -6.17 -6.89
C MET A 344 -2.12 -6.93 -8.20
N GLY A 345 -1.10 -7.35 -8.95
CA GLY A 345 -1.26 -8.04 -10.23
C GLY A 345 -1.74 -7.13 -11.37
N ILE A 346 -1.66 -5.81 -11.20
CA ILE A 346 -2.05 -4.80 -12.18
C ILE A 346 -0.81 -4.47 -13.03
N PRO A 347 -0.86 -4.62 -14.38
CA PRO A 347 0.30 -4.38 -15.22
C PRO A 347 0.81 -2.93 -15.13
N VAL A 348 2.10 -2.78 -14.89
CA VAL A 348 2.79 -1.50 -14.96
C VAL A 348 2.74 -0.97 -16.38
N THR A 349 2.29 0.26 -16.55
CA THR A 349 2.11 0.87 -17.88
C THR A 349 3.43 1.43 -18.38
N ARG A 350 3.58 1.54 -19.71
CA ARG A 350 4.78 2.14 -20.35
C ARG A 350 5.05 3.61 -19.98
N TYR A 351 4.11 4.26 -19.29
CA TYR A 351 4.21 5.67 -18.91
C TYR A 351 4.90 5.85 -17.55
N GLN A 352 5.05 4.79 -16.77
CA GLN A 352 5.73 4.83 -15.48
C GLN A 352 7.23 4.72 -15.71
N ALA A 353 7.99 5.70 -15.22
CA ALA A 353 9.45 5.69 -15.23
C ALA A 353 10.04 4.88 -14.05
N GLY A 354 9.28 4.74 -12.98
CA GLY A 354 9.62 3.87 -11.85
C GLY A 354 9.60 2.39 -12.23
N ARG A 355 10.46 1.62 -11.56
CA ARG A 355 10.53 0.16 -11.68
C ARG A 355 9.55 -0.49 -10.71
N ASP A 356 9.01 -1.63 -11.12
CA ASP A 356 8.25 -2.52 -10.26
C ASP A 356 9.21 -3.33 -9.37
N HIS A 357 9.06 -3.21 -8.05
CA HIS A 357 9.79 -3.99 -7.05
C HIS A 357 8.92 -5.02 -6.32
N SER A 358 7.69 -5.26 -6.77
CA SER A 358 6.75 -6.21 -6.16
C SER A 358 7.28 -7.64 -6.09
N TYR A 359 8.23 -8.02 -6.95
CA TYR A 359 8.91 -9.32 -6.87
C TYR A 359 9.72 -9.50 -5.58
N ARG A 360 9.98 -8.41 -4.84
CA ARG A 360 10.72 -8.38 -3.58
C ARG A 360 9.85 -8.30 -2.32
N PHE A 361 8.53 -8.48 -2.40
CA PHE A 361 7.67 -8.56 -1.21
C PHE A 361 6.34 -9.25 -1.48
#